data_AF-A0A9D2VKY8-F1
#
_entry.id   AF-A0A9D2VKY8-F1
#
_cell.length_a   1.000
_cell.length_b   1.000
_cell.length_c   1.000
_cell.angle_alpha   90.00
_cell.angle_beta   90.00
_cell.angle_gamma   90.00
#
_symmetry.space_group_name_H-M   'P 1'
#
loop_
_entity.id
_entity.type
_entity.pdbx_description
1 polymer ?
#
loop_
_entity_poly.entity_id
_entity_poly.type
_entity_poly.pdbx_seq_one_letter_code
_entity_poly.pdbx_strand_id
1 'polypeptide(L)'
;LMVAGLAGGAGDDGLAWEYRRLFVGPAPKPAPPWGSVYTDRECVVFGASTLELRAWMRGRGVARLGGGKDPEDHIGLMLALMAWLARNRPADLDEYLRGHLLTWAPHFLGQLAGAARHPFYEGLARLTASTLEGIRAERGLKVAVPRFYR
;
A
#
# COMPACT_ATOMS: atom_id res chain seq x y z
N LEU A 1 5.03 20.58 5.14
CA LEU A 1 5.57 19.23 5.41
C LEU A 1 6.39 18.68 4.23
N MET A 2 5.81 18.51 3.04
CA MET A 2 6.55 17.98 1.86
C MET A 2 7.75 18.83 1.40
N VAL A 3 7.63 20.17 1.41
CA VAL A 3 8.70 21.08 0.92
C VAL A 3 9.98 21.00 1.77
N ALA A 4 9.84 20.78 3.09
CA ALA A 4 11.00 20.60 3.97
C ALA A 4 11.59 19.18 3.88
N GLY A 5 10.76 18.16 3.65
CA GLY A 5 11.19 16.76 3.64
C GLY A 5 12.02 16.33 2.43
N LEU A 6 12.01 17.08 1.32
CA LEU A 6 12.87 16.86 0.15
C LEU A 6 13.98 17.91 0.01
N ALA A 7 14.17 18.78 1.01
CA ALA A 7 15.12 19.88 0.92
C ALA A 7 16.57 19.41 0.67
N GLY A 8 16.94 18.23 1.19
CA GLY A 8 18.24 17.59 0.94
C GLY A 8 18.37 16.87 -0.41
N GLY A 9 17.29 16.79 -1.19
CA GLY A 9 17.28 16.10 -2.49
C GLY A 9 17.53 14.59 -2.38
N ALA A 10 17.96 13.98 -3.49
CA ALA A 10 18.24 12.54 -3.57
C ALA A 10 19.47 12.08 -2.76
N GLY A 11 20.27 13.02 -2.24
CA GLY A 11 21.45 12.76 -1.42
C GLY A 11 21.21 12.87 0.09
N ASP A 12 19.96 12.98 0.52
CA ASP A 12 19.61 13.03 1.94
C ASP A 12 19.82 11.66 2.60
N ASP A 13 20.91 11.53 3.35
CA ASP A 13 21.23 10.30 4.10
C ASP A 13 20.13 9.94 5.11
N GLY A 14 19.47 10.93 5.72
CA GLY A 14 18.36 10.72 6.65
C GLY A 14 17.17 10.07 5.96
N LEU A 15 16.86 10.50 4.74
CA LEU A 15 15.84 9.89 3.90
C LEU A 15 16.20 8.43 3.54
N ALA A 16 17.45 8.17 3.13
CA ALA A 16 17.91 6.83 2.79
C ALA A 16 17.90 5.87 3.99
N TRP A 17 18.29 6.35 5.17
CA TRP A 17 18.20 5.59 6.42
C TRP A 17 16.78 5.30 6.82
N GLU A 18 15.88 6.27 6.68
CA GLU A 18 14.48 6.08 6.99
C GLU A 18 13.81 5.06 6.04
N TYR A 19 14.17 5.07 4.75
CA TYR A 19 13.75 4.03 3.81
C TYR A 19 14.15 2.64 4.28
N ARG A 20 15.42 2.46 4.67
CA ARG A 20 15.93 1.18 5.18
C ARG A 20 15.18 0.72 6.41
N ARG A 21 14.90 1.63 7.35
CA ARG A 21 14.16 1.35 8.60
C ARG A 21 12.71 0.97 8.34
N LEU A 22 12.02 1.67 7.45
CA LEU A 22 10.60 1.45 7.17
C LEU A 22 10.36 0.22 6.30
N PHE A 23 11.19 -0.02 5.28
CA PHE A 23 10.86 -0.96 4.20
C PHE A 23 11.87 -2.09 4.00
N VAL A 24 13.08 -2.02 4.55
CA VAL A 24 14.13 -3.03 4.30
C VAL A 24 14.34 -3.93 5.52
N GLY A 25 14.88 -3.38 6.62
CA GLY A 25 15.29 -4.14 7.80
C GLY A 25 16.79 -3.98 8.11
N PRO A 26 17.39 -4.82 8.98
CA PRO A 26 16.90 -6.14 9.43
C PRO A 26 15.91 -6.10 10.61
N ALA A 27 15.76 -4.96 11.27
CA ALA A 27 14.80 -4.81 12.37
C ALA A 27 13.34 -5.01 11.89
N PRO A 28 12.42 -5.42 12.79
CA PRO A 28 11.01 -5.46 12.48
C PRO A 28 10.52 -4.13 11.90
N LYS A 29 9.81 -4.20 10.77
CA LYS A 29 9.25 -3.01 10.13
C LYS A 29 8.15 -2.45 11.03
N PRO A 30 8.15 -1.15 11.31
CA PRO A 30 7.12 -0.55 12.17
C PRO A 30 5.73 -0.63 11.50
N ALA A 31 5.67 -0.36 10.20
CA ALA A 31 4.49 -0.52 9.35
C ALA A 31 4.86 -1.39 8.13
N PRO A 32 4.70 -2.72 8.19
CA PRO A 32 4.99 -3.60 7.06
C PRO A 32 4.12 -3.25 5.85
N PRO A 33 4.68 -3.18 4.64
CA PRO A 33 3.97 -2.71 3.46
C PRO A 33 3.11 -3.79 2.76
N TRP A 34 2.67 -4.84 3.45
CA TRP A 34 1.87 -5.94 2.88
C TRP A 34 0.52 -6.05 3.55
N GLY A 35 -0.55 -6.16 2.75
CA GLY A 35 -1.92 -6.20 3.26
C GLY A 35 -2.20 -7.36 4.20
N SER A 36 -1.74 -8.55 3.83
CA SER A 36 -1.90 -9.78 4.61
C SER A 36 -1.37 -9.68 6.05
N VAL A 37 -0.36 -8.85 6.30
CA VAL A 37 0.19 -8.67 7.65
C VAL A 37 -0.80 -7.99 8.61
N TYR A 38 -1.79 -7.25 8.10
CA TYR A 38 -2.82 -6.59 8.91
C TYR A 38 -4.12 -7.39 8.94
N THR A 39 -4.46 -8.07 7.85
CA THR A 39 -5.78 -8.69 7.65
C THR A 39 -5.81 -10.18 7.98
N ASP A 40 -4.65 -10.85 7.99
CA ASP A 40 -4.52 -12.24 8.39
C ASP A 40 -4.25 -12.36 9.89
N ARG A 41 -4.87 -13.35 10.55
CA ARG A 41 -4.74 -13.58 12.00
C ARG A 41 -3.31 -13.89 12.40
N GLU A 42 -2.56 -14.57 11.54
CA GLU A 42 -1.18 -14.96 11.80
C GLU A 42 -0.19 -13.80 11.52
N CYS A 43 -0.68 -12.64 11.06
CA CYS A 43 0.13 -11.46 10.72
C CYS A 43 1.29 -11.78 9.75
N VAL A 44 1.04 -12.70 8.80
CA VAL A 44 2.03 -13.22 7.86
C VAL A 44 1.99 -12.50 6.51
N VAL A 45 3.13 -12.51 5.83
CA VAL A 45 3.22 -12.18 4.41
C VAL A 45 2.75 -13.38 3.58
N PHE A 46 2.12 -13.15 2.42
CA PHE A 46 1.46 -14.21 1.61
C PHE A 46 0.26 -14.87 2.33
N GLY A 47 -0.44 -14.13 3.19
CA GLY A 47 -1.65 -14.61 3.86
C GLY A 47 -2.87 -14.73 2.92
N ALA A 48 -4.03 -15.02 3.52
CA ALA A 48 -5.27 -15.29 2.79
C ALA A 48 -5.65 -14.16 1.80
N SER A 49 -5.55 -12.90 2.22
CA SER A 49 -5.88 -11.75 1.35
C SER A 49 -4.94 -11.62 0.14
N THR A 50 -3.68 -12.08 0.25
CA THR A 50 -2.76 -12.13 -0.90
C THR A 50 -3.23 -13.18 -1.91
N LEU A 51 -3.68 -14.34 -1.43
CA LEU A 51 -4.18 -15.41 -2.29
C LEU A 51 -5.49 -15.04 -2.97
N GLU A 52 -6.38 -14.32 -2.27
CA GLU A 52 -7.61 -13.76 -2.83
C GLU A 52 -7.30 -12.74 -3.94
N LEU A 53 -6.39 -11.80 -3.70
CA LEU A 53 -5.92 -10.86 -4.73
C LEU A 53 -5.35 -11.60 -5.94
N ARG A 54 -4.52 -12.63 -5.71
CA ARG A 54 -3.95 -13.44 -6.79
C ARG A 54 -5.02 -14.18 -7.59
N ALA A 55 -6.02 -14.74 -6.92
CA ALA A 55 -7.14 -15.40 -7.58
C ALA A 55 -7.96 -14.41 -8.42
N TRP A 56 -8.25 -13.22 -7.88
CA TRP A 56 -8.92 -12.15 -8.60
C TRP A 56 -8.13 -11.73 -9.85
N MET A 57 -6.82 -11.48 -9.71
CA MET A 57 -5.95 -11.13 -10.83
C MET A 57 -6.00 -12.19 -11.93
N ARG A 58 -5.89 -13.48 -11.58
CA ARG A 58 -6.02 -14.58 -12.54
C ARG A 58 -7.39 -14.61 -13.22
N GLY A 59 -8.47 -14.45 -12.46
CA GLY A 59 -9.84 -14.43 -12.99
C GLY A 59 -10.09 -13.29 -13.98
N ARG A 60 -9.38 -12.16 -13.80
CA ARG A 60 -9.40 -11.02 -14.73
C ARG A 60 -8.36 -11.13 -15.85
N GLY A 61 -7.51 -12.15 -15.87
CA GLY A 61 -6.40 -12.24 -16.83
C GLY A 61 -5.38 -11.10 -16.66
N VAL A 62 -5.20 -10.60 -15.44
CA VAL A 62 -4.17 -9.65 -15.05
C VAL A 62 -2.97 -10.42 -14.54
N ALA A 63 -1.81 -10.18 -15.14
CA ALA A 63 -0.56 -10.79 -14.74
C ALA A 63 0.51 -9.72 -14.52
N ARG A 64 1.37 -9.95 -13.54
CA ARG A 64 2.54 -9.12 -13.31
C ARG A 64 3.64 -9.52 -14.30
N LEU A 65 4.21 -8.53 -14.98
CA LEU A 65 5.37 -8.71 -15.84
C LEU A 65 6.64 -8.59 -14.99
N GLY A 66 7.46 -9.65 -14.96
CA GLY A 66 8.76 -9.69 -14.26
C GLY A 66 8.81 -10.54 -12.98
N GLY A 67 10.02 -10.82 -12.49
CA GLY A 67 10.30 -11.82 -11.44
C GLY A 67 10.66 -11.27 -10.05
N GLY A 68 10.17 -10.10 -9.68
CA GLY A 68 10.47 -9.55 -8.33
C GLY A 68 9.85 -10.40 -7.21
N LYS A 69 10.49 -10.42 -6.05
CA LYS A 69 10.18 -11.35 -4.95
C LYS A 69 9.00 -10.94 -4.06
N ASP A 70 8.58 -9.67 -4.14
CA ASP A 70 7.48 -9.20 -3.30
C ASP A 70 6.14 -9.83 -3.69
N PRO A 71 5.32 -10.25 -2.71
CA PRO A 71 3.93 -10.62 -2.94
C PRO A 71 3.12 -9.49 -3.57
N GLU A 72 2.04 -9.87 -4.25
CA GLU A 72 1.16 -8.97 -4.99
C GLU A 72 0.47 -7.91 -4.11
N ASP A 73 0.34 -8.17 -2.81
CA ASP A 73 -0.28 -7.26 -1.84
C ASP A 73 0.69 -6.24 -1.22
N HIS A 74 1.89 -6.10 -1.77
CA HIS A 74 2.78 -4.99 -1.41
C HIS A 74 2.15 -3.66 -1.85
N ILE A 75 2.09 -2.65 -0.97
CA ILE A 75 1.39 -1.37 -1.23
C ILE A 75 1.82 -0.70 -2.54
N GLY A 76 3.11 -0.72 -2.86
CA GLY A 76 3.64 -0.14 -4.09
C GLY A 76 3.13 -0.87 -5.34
N LEU A 77 3.02 -2.21 -5.29
CA LEU A 77 2.47 -3.01 -6.39
C LEU A 77 0.97 -2.79 -6.53
N MET A 78 0.26 -2.68 -5.41
CA MET A 78 -1.17 -2.42 -5.41
C MET A 78 -1.52 -1.03 -5.96
N LEU A 79 -0.73 0.00 -5.65
CA LEU A 79 -0.88 1.34 -6.25
C LEU A 79 -0.53 1.34 -7.75
N ALA A 80 0.50 0.59 -8.16
CA ALA A 80 0.83 0.43 -9.57
C ALA A 80 -0.30 -0.27 -10.35
N LEU A 81 -0.90 -1.32 -9.77
CA LEU A 81 -2.05 -2.00 -10.33
C LEU A 81 -3.27 -1.07 -10.43
N MET A 82 -3.54 -0.27 -9.40
CA MET A 82 -4.59 0.78 -9.44
C MET A 82 -4.40 1.71 -10.63
N ALA A 83 -3.18 2.24 -10.83
CA ALA A 83 -2.86 3.14 -11.93
C ALA A 83 -2.95 2.47 -13.30
N TRP A 84 -2.66 1.16 -13.39
CA TRP A 84 -2.81 0.40 -14.63
C TRP A 84 -4.28 0.13 -14.95
N LEU A 85 -5.08 -0.32 -13.97
CA LEU A 85 -6.52 -0.56 -14.13
C LEU A 85 -7.25 0.72 -14.53
N ALA A 86 -6.95 1.85 -13.87
CA ALA A 86 -7.57 3.14 -14.21
C ALA A 86 -7.38 3.53 -15.69
N ARG A 87 -6.24 3.17 -16.30
CA ARG A 87 -5.93 3.49 -17.70
C ARG A 87 -6.44 2.45 -18.69
N ASN A 88 -6.36 1.17 -18.35
CA ASN A 88 -6.53 0.09 -19.31
C ASN A 88 -7.83 -0.71 -19.11
N ARG A 89 -8.34 -0.76 -17.86
CA ARG A 89 -9.51 -1.55 -17.47
C ARG A 89 -10.32 -0.85 -16.37
N PRO A 90 -10.87 0.35 -16.65
CA PRO A 90 -11.58 1.13 -15.63
C PRO A 90 -12.80 0.41 -15.05
N ALA A 91 -13.39 -0.53 -15.79
CA ALA A 91 -14.50 -1.37 -15.31
C ALA A 91 -14.13 -2.28 -14.13
N ASP A 92 -12.86 -2.68 -14.01
CA ASP A 92 -12.37 -3.54 -12.92
C ASP A 92 -11.93 -2.73 -11.69
N LEU A 93 -11.77 -1.41 -11.82
CA LEU A 93 -11.13 -0.56 -10.81
C LEU A 93 -11.92 -0.51 -9.50
N ASP A 94 -13.23 -0.31 -9.55
CA ASP A 94 -14.03 -0.15 -8.34
C ASP A 94 -14.12 -1.45 -7.53
N GLU A 95 -14.11 -2.60 -8.20
CA GLU A 95 -14.04 -3.92 -7.56
C GLU A 95 -12.69 -4.14 -6.89
N TYR A 96 -11.61 -3.80 -7.61
CA TYR A 96 -10.26 -3.87 -7.06
C TYR A 96 -10.06 -2.96 -5.83
N LEU A 97 -10.54 -1.72 -5.91
CA LEU A 97 -10.46 -0.74 -4.83
C LEU A 97 -11.19 -1.24 -3.59
N ARG A 98 -12.46 -1.67 -3.73
CA ARG A 98 -13.28 -2.08 -2.59
C ARG A 98 -12.90 -3.44 -2.01
N GLY A 99 -12.38 -4.35 -2.83
CA GLY A 99 -12.07 -5.72 -2.44
C GLY A 99 -10.65 -5.93 -1.94
N HIS A 100 -9.69 -5.11 -2.40
CA HIS A 100 -8.27 -5.39 -2.16
C HIS A 100 -7.49 -4.19 -1.62
N LEU A 101 -7.55 -3.02 -2.27
CA LEU A 101 -6.67 -1.90 -1.89
C LEU A 101 -7.19 -1.14 -0.66
N LEU A 102 -8.45 -0.68 -0.70
CA LEU A 102 -9.01 0.18 0.35
C LEU A 102 -9.36 -0.58 1.63
N THR A 103 -9.32 -1.90 1.61
CA THR A 103 -9.60 -2.74 2.79
C THR A 103 -8.55 -2.63 3.88
N TRP A 104 -7.31 -2.23 3.53
CA TRP A 104 -6.21 -2.15 4.51
C TRP A 104 -5.28 -0.96 4.29
N ALA A 105 -5.18 -0.40 3.08
CA ALA A 105 -4.24 0.69 2.80
C ALA A 105 -4.45 1.92 3.70
N PRO A 106 -5.68 2.39 4.03
CA PRO A 106 -5.86 3.50 4.96
C PRO A 106 -5.26 3.23 6.35
N HIS A 107 -5.41 1.99 6.86
CA HIS A 107 -4.84 1.57 8.14
C HIS A 107 -3.31 1.58 8.10
N PHE A 108 -2.72 0.96 7.07
CA PHE A 108 -1.27 0.97 6.84
C PHE A 108 -0.71 2.39 6.75
N LEU A 109 -1.36 3.28 6.01
CA LEU A 109 -0.89 4.66 5.82
C LEU A 109 -0.95 5.47 7.11
N GLY A 110 -1.95 5.21 7.97
CA GLY A 110 -2.00 5.76 9.33
C GLY A 110 -0.83 5.30 10.18
N GLN A 111 -0.54 4.00 10.19
CA GLN A 111 0.62 3.45 10.91
C GLN A 111 1.94 3.97 10.35
N LEU A 112 2.08 4.07 9.03
CA LEU A 112 3.28 4.60 8.38
C LEU A 112 3.52 6.07 8.74
N ALA A 113 2.47 6.90 8.71
CA ALA A 113 2.57 8.31 9.10
C ALA A 113 2.99 8.46 10.57
N GLY A 114 2.39 7.67 11.48
CA GLY A 114 2.75 7.71 12.91
C GLY A 114 4.13 7.14 13.23
N ALA A 115 4.60 6.17 12.43
CA ALA A 115 5.90 5.55 12.63
C ALA A 115 7.06 6.31 11.97
N ALA A 116 6.79 7.14 10.96
CA ALA A 116 7.81 7.86 10.21
C ALA A 116 8.60 8.82 11.11
N ARG A 117 9.93 8.79 10.97
CA ARG A 117 10.88 9.70 11.63
C ARG A 117 11.44 10.75 10.68
N HIS A 118 11.10 10.65 9.39
CA HIS A 118 11.47 11.63 8.38
C HIS A 118 10.22 12.31 7.81
N PRO A 119 10.17 13.66 7.73
CA PRO A 119 9.00 14.39 7.24
C PRO A 119 8.55 14.00 5.83
N PHE A 120 9.49 13.51 5.00
CA PHE A 120 9.15 12.99 3.67
C PHE A 120 8.19 11.81 3.74
N TYR A 121 8.51 10.77 4.51
CA TYR A 121 7.69 9.55 4.56
C TYR A 121 6.39 9.78 5.32
N GLU A 122 6.39 10.67 6.32
CA GLU A 122 5.15 11.13 6.94
C GLU A 122 4.25 11.84 5.90
N GLY A 123 4.81 12.79 5.15
CA GLY A 123 4.11 13.53 4.11
C GLY A 123 3.59 12.62 2.99
N LEU A 124 4.41 11.66 2.54
CA LEU A 124 4.04 10.66 1.54
C LEU A 124 2.86 9.81 2.01
N ALA A 125 2.91 9.33 3.25
CA ALA A 125 1.83 8.53 3.83
C ALA A 125 0.51 9.32 3.89
N ARG A 126 0.56 10.55 4.41
CA ARG A 126 -0.62 11.44 4.49
C ARG A 126 -1.17 11.78 3.12
N LEU A 127 -0.32 12.16 2.16
CA LEU A 127 -0.75 12.48 0.80
C LEU A 127 -1.41 11.28 0.12
N THR A 128 -0.81 10.09 0.24
CA THR A 128 -1.37 8.86 -0.31
C THR A 128 -2.73 8.56 0.33
N ALA A 129 -2.86 8.71 1.65
CA ALA A 129 -4.12 8.46 2.35
C ALA A 129 -5.22 9.42 1.90
N SER A 130 -4.94 10.72 1.85
CA SER A 130 -5.89 11.73 1.37
C SER A 130 -6.29 11.51 -0.09
N THR A 131 -5.36 11.06 -0.93
CA THR A 131 -5.63 10.76 -2.34
C THR A 131 -6.55 9.55 -2.48
N LEU A 132 -6.29 8.46 -1.76
CA LEU A 132 -7.15 7.28 -1.77
C LEU A 132 -8.54 7.56 -1.22
N GLU A 133 -8.63 8.38 -0.16
CA GLU A 133 -9.93 8.80 0.39
C GLU A 133 -10.72 9.66 -0.61
N GLY A 134 -10.06 10.60 -1.29
CA GLY A 134 -10.68 11.37 -2.36
C GLY A 134 -11.21 10.47 -3.47
N ILE A 135 -10.43 9.48 -3.92
CA ILE A 135 -10.85 8.50 -4.93
C ILE A 135 -12.06 7.69 -4.43
N ARG A 136 -12.05 7.24 -3.17
CA ARG A 136 -13.16 6.49 -2.57
C ARG A 136 -14.44 7.31 -2.54
N ALA A 137 -14.35 8.57 -2.11
CA ALA A 137 -15.48 9.49 -1.98
C ALA A 137 -16.07 9.86 -3.35
N GLU A 138 -15.23 10.26 -4.31
CA GLU A 138 -15.65 10.62 -5.67
C GLU A 138 -16.36 9.47 -6.38
N ARG A 139 -15.92 8.23 -6.14
CA ARG A 139 -16.52 7.01 -6.71
C ARG A 139 -17.67 6.45 -5.89
N GLY A 140 -18.04 7.06 -4.76
CA GLY A 140 -19.13 6.59 -3.89
C GLY A 140 -18.90 5.19 -3.31
N LEU A 141 -17.65 4.76 -3.13
CA LEU A 141 -17.32 3.39 -2.76
C LEU A 141 -17.58 3.14 -1.27
N LYS A 142 -18.38 2.09 -1.01
CA LYS A 142 -18.55 1.50 0.33
C LYS A 142 -17.57 0.34 0.46
N VAL A 143 -16.69 0.43 1.46
CA VAL A 143 -15.63 -0.55 1.71
C VAL A 143 -15.93 -1.25 3.03
N ALA A 144 -15.99 -2.58 3.01
CA ALA A 144 -16.07 -3.37 4.23
C ALA A 144 -14.66 -3.48 4.83
N VAL A 145 -14.45 -2.82 5.97
CA VAL A 145 -13.16 -2.87 6.67
C VAL A 145 -13.07 -4.19 7.42
N PRO A 146 -12.06 -5.05 7.14
CA PRO A 146 -11.86 -6.29 7.86
C PRO A 146 -11.37 -6.02 9.29
N ARG A 147 -11.40 -7.05 10.13
CA ARG A 147 -10.69 -6.99 11.41
C ARG A 147 -9.19 -6.89 11.15
N PHE A 148 -8.52 -5.95 11.83
CA PHE A 148 -7.07 -5.89 11.85
C PHE A 148 -6.50 -6.66 13.03
N TYR A 149 -5.43 -7.41 12.79
CA TYR A 149 -4.69 -8.20 13.79
C TYR A 149 -3.37 -7.54 14.20
N ARG A 150 -3.03 -6.43 13.53
CA ARG A 150 -1.88 -5.58 13.79
C ARG A 150 -2.25 -4.11 13.63
#